data_AF-A0ABD5QNP4-F1
#
_entry.id   AF-A0ABD5QNP4-F1
#
_cell.length_a   1.000
_cell.length_b   1.000
_cell.length_c   1.000
_cell.angle_alpha   90.00
_cell.angle_beta   90.00
_cell.angle_gamma   90.00
#
_symmetry.space_group_name_H-M   'P 1'
#
loop_
_entity.id
_entity.type
_entity.pdbx_description
1 polymer ?
#
loop_
_entity_poly.entity_id
_entity_poly.type
_entity_poly.pdbx_seq_one_letter_code
_entity_poly.pdbx_strand_id
1 'polypeptide(L)'
;MSTIQLSSSQKRILTSLVNLVDDEDGVVCGREIAEAIDRNPGTVRNRMRSLRSLQLVEGVPGPDGGYTPTRNAYETLGLDRMEDAEPVPVVHDGSPVDGITVRDIELSSVNNPELCRAEVVLCGSARPFEKGDRVTVGPTPASGLRVSGVVDAADVDGDTLMVRVESMETVADPTEATVGPMGGRSASD
;
A
#
# COMPACT_ATOMS: atom_id res chain seq x y z
N MET A 1 -7.64 8.66 23.51
CA MET A 1 -7.23 9.66 22.51
C MET A 1 -8.40 9.92 21.59
N SER A 2 -8.69 11.18 21.26
CA SER A 2 -9.81 11.53 20.38
C SER A 2 -9.49 11.09 18.96
N THR A 3 -10.25 10.15 18.42
CA THR A 3 -10.14 9.72 17.02
C THR A 3 -10.57 10.87 16.12
N ILE A 4 -9.61 11.46 15.40
CA ILE A 4 -9.89 12.51 14.42
C ILE A 4 -10.68 11.87 13.27
N GLN A 5 -11.94 12.26 13.11
CA GLN A 5 -12.78 11.80 12.01
C GLN A 5 -12.54 12.69 10.79
N LEU A 6 -11.92 12.12 9.75
CA LEU A 6 -11.71 12.81 8.47
C LEU A 6 -12.90 12.60 7.55
N SER A 7 -13.30 13.66 6.84
CA SER A 7 -14.19 13.49 5.67
C SER A 7 -13.49 12.67 4.58
N SER A 8 -14.26 12.01 3.72
CA SER A 8 -13.72 11.23 2.59
C SER A 8 -12.77 12.06 1.72
N SER A 9 -13.07 13.35 1.51
CA SER A 9 -12.20 14.27 0.77
C SER A 9 -10.88 14.58 1.49
N GLN A 10 -10.90 14.72 2.82
CA GLN A 10 -9.69 14.94 3.62
C GLN A 10 -8.83 13.68 3.68
N LYS A 11 -9.46 12.52 3.90
CA LYS A 11 -8.78 11.22 3.91
C LYS A 11 -8.07 10.99 2.58
N ARG A 12 -8.78 11.17 1.46
CA ARG A 12 -8.22 11.01 0.10
C ARG A 12 -7.03 11.93 -0.19
N ILE A 13 -7.10 13.20 0.20
CA ILE A 13 -5.98 14.15 0.03
C ILE A 13 -4.79 13.76 0.91
N LEU A 14 -5.04 13.35 2.15
CA LEU A 14 -3.99 12.96 3.09
C LEU A 14 -3.30 11.67 2.65
N THR A 15 -4.06 10.67 2.18
CA THR A 15 -3.52 9.43 1.59
C THR A 15 -2.68 9.74 0.36
N SER A 16 -3.16 10.58 -0.55
CA SER A 16 -2.39 10.97 -1.74
C SER A 16 -1.09 11.68 -1.37
N LEU A 17 -1.09 12.57 -0.38
CA LEU A 17 0.13 13.20 0.11
C LEU A 17 1.12 12.15 0.64
N VAL A 18 0.66 11.22 1.49
CA VAL A 18 1.52 10.18 2.05
C VAL A 18 2.12 9.28 0.96
N ASN A 19 1.33 8.93 -0.06
CA ASN A 19 1.78 8.08 -1.16
C ASN A 19 2.72 8.79 -2.14
N LEU A 20 2.70 10.13 -2.21
CA LEU A 20 3.57 10.92 -3.08
C LEU A 20 4.88 11.35 -2.41
N VAL A 21 5.01 11.15 -1.09
CA VAL A 21 6.27 11.42 -0.40
C VAL A 21 7.25 10.30 -0.72
N ASP A 22 8.22 10.60 -1.57
CA ASP A 22 9.43 9.80 -1.72
C ASP A 22 10.37 10.00 -0.51
N ASP A 23 11.17 9.00 -0.19
CA ASP A 23 12.05 9.01 1.00
C ASP A 23 13.15 10.10 0.96
N GLU A 24 13.41 10.74 -0.20
CA GLU A 24 14.54 11.66 -0.37
C GLU A 24 14.24 13.15 -0.11
N ASP A 25 13.03 13.66 -0.42
CA ASP A 25 12.74 15.10 -0.34
C ASP A 25 11.54 15.49 0.53
N GLY A 26 10.66 14.56 0.92
CA GLY A 26 9.64 14.77 1.97
C GLY A 26 8.58 15.86 1.71
N VAL A 27 8.68 16.64 0.63
CA VAL A 27 7.84 17.80 0.33
C VAL A 27 7.16 17.60 -1.02
N VAL A 28 5.83 17.60 -1.02
CA VAL A 28 5.03 17.41 -2.23
C VAL A 28 4.27 18.68 -2.59
N CYS A 29 4.36 19.14 -3.84
CA CYS A 29 3.65 20.32 -4.27
C CYS A 29 2.13 20.08 -4.31
N GLY A 30 1.35 21.08 -3.90
CA GLY A 30 -0.11 20.97 -3.94
C GLY A 30 -0.70 20.72 -5.33
N ARG A 31 0.02 21.05 -6.40
CA ARG A 31 -0.36 20.75 -7.79
C ARG A 31 -0.22 19.26 -8.10
N GLU A 32 0.85 18.62 -7.64
CA GLU A 32 1.10 17.18 -7.86
C GLU A 32 0.03 16.35 -7.16
N ILE A 33 -0.30 16.70 -5.93
CA ILE A 33 -1.41 16.09 -5.18
C ILE A 33 -2.72 16.24 -5.95
N ALA A 34 -2.97 17.43 -6.50
CA ALA A 34 -4.18 17.71 -7.27
C ALA A 34 -4.27 16.88 -8.56
N GLU A 35 -3.15 16.68 -9.25
CA GLU A 35 -3.05 15.81 -10.44
C GLU A 35 -3.26 14.34 -10.08
N ALA A 36 -2.67 13.87 -8.98
CA ALA A 36 -2.79 12.49 -8.50
C ALA A 36 -4.23 12.10 -8.13
N ILE A 37 -5.06 13.04 -7.69
CA ILE A 37 -6.46 12.78 -7.32
C ILE A 37 -7.49 13.45 -8.25
N ASP A 38 -7.08 13.94 -9.42
CA ASP A 38 -7.96 14.61 -10.39
C ASP A 38 -8.88 15.67 -9.74
N ARG A 39 -8.24 16.62 -9.04
CA ARG A 39 -8.93 17.73 -8.36
C ARG A 39 -8.32 19.07 -8.72
N ASN A 40 -9.11 20.11 -8.50
CA ASN A 40 -8.62 21.47 -8.67
C ASN A 40 -7.57 21.82 -7.58
N PRO A 41 -6.40 22.38 -7.95
CA PRO A 41 -5.35 22.76 -6.99
C PRO A 41 -5.84 23.73 -5.89
N GLY A 42 -6.77 24.63 -6.21
CA GLY A 42 -7.37 25.54 -5.24
C GLY A 42 -8.18 24.80 -4.16
N THR A 43 -8.89 23.73 -4.55
CA THR A 43 -9.61 22.85 -3.63
C THR A 43 -8.65 22.10 -2.72
N VAL A 44 -7.58 21.53 -3.28
CA VAL A 44 -6.54 20.83 -2.50
C VAL A 44 -5.91 21.78 -1.49
N ARG A 45 -5.50 22.99 -1.90
CA ARG A 45 -4.95 24.01 -1.00
C ARG A 45 -5.89 24.37 0.15
N ASN A 46 -7.19 24.46 -0.11
CA ASN A 46 -8.19 24.76 0.92
C ASN A 46 -8.34 23.61 1.92
N ARG A 47 -8.35 22.36 1.43
CA ARG A 47 -8.40 21.17 2.29
C ARG A 47 -7.10 20.97 3.08
N MET A 48 -5.94 21.28 2.49
CA MET A 48 -4.65 21.27 3.19
C MET A 48 -4.59 22.27 4.34
N ARG A 49 -5.22 23.45 4.21
CA ARG A 49 -5.35 24.38 5.34
C ARG A 49 -6.09 23.75 6.51
N SER A 50 -7.17 23.01 6.24
CA SER A 50 -7.93 22.28 7.27
C SER A 50 -7.11 21.13 7.87
N LEU A 51 -6.38 20.36 7.05
CA LEU A 51 -5.50 19.29 7.53
C LEU A 51 -4.34 19.83 8.39
N ARG A 52 -3.82 21.01 8.06
CA ARG A 52 -2.79 21.71 8.86
C ARG A 52 -3.32 22.13 10.23
N SER A 53 -4.57 22.61 10.31
CA SER A 53 -5.22 22.91 11.59
C SER A 53 -5.43 21.66 12.46
N LEU A 54 -5.53 20.48 11.85
CA LEU A 54 -5.58 19.18 12.54
C LEU A 54 -4.18 18.63 12.88
N GLN A 55 -3.11 19.38 12.58
CA GLN A 55 -1.73 18.96 12.78
C GLN A 55 -1.35 17.68 12.01
N LEU A 56 -2.04 17.39 10.90
CA LEU A 56 -1.77 16.23 10.04
C LEU A 56 -0.77 16.57 8.94
N VAL A 57 -0.63 17.84 8.56
CA VAL A 57 0.32 18.26 7.53
C VAL A 57 1.04 19.52 7.94
N GLU A 58 2.29 19.63 7.52
CA GLU A 58 3.08 20.86 7.55
C GLU A 58 3.07 21.50 6.17
N GLY A 59 3.29 22.81 6.13
CA GLY A 59 3.33 23.55 4.87
C GLY A 59 4.67 24.24 4.74
N VAL A 60 5.38 23.97 3.65
CA VAL A 60 6.69 24.53 3.33
C VAL A 60 6.48 25.74 2.40
N PRO A 61 6.90 26.96 2.80
CA PRO A 61 6.77 28.14 1.95
C PRO A 61 7.88 28.19 0.89
N GLY A 62 7.57 28.74 -0.28
CA GLY A 62 8.56 28.96 -1.35
C GLY A 62 7.99 28.70 -2.74
N PRO A 63 8.74 29.02 -3.80
CA PRO A 63 8.39 28.64 -5.18
C PRO A 63 8.31 27.12 -5.35
N ASP A 64 9.20 26.39 -4.68
CA ASP A 64 9.24 24.93 -4.60
C ASP A 64 8.56 24.40 -3.31
N GLY A 65 7.72 25.24 -2.69
CA GLY A 65 7.05 24.92 -1.44
C GLY A 65 5.88 23.95 -1.63
N GLY A 66 5.60 23.17 -0.59
CA GLY A 66 4.59 22.12 -0.66
C GLY A 66 4.05 21.73 0.71
N TYR A 67 3.75 20.45 0.84
CA TYR A 67 3.21 19.86 2.05
C TYR A 67 4.01 18.63 2.45
N THR A 68 4.14 18.43 3.76
CA THR A 68 4.79 17.25 4.35
C THR A 68 3.82 16.64 5.36
N PRO A 69 3.59 15.31 5.32
CA PRO A 69 2.76 14.63 6.31
C PRO A 69 3.47 14.62 7.68
N THR A 70 2.71 14.84 8.75
CA THR A 70 3.23 14.67 10.12
C THR A 70 3.10 13.21 10.54
N ARG A 71 3.76 12.82 11.65
CA ARG A 71 3.52 11.53 12.30
C ARG A 71 2.04 11.25 12.57
N ASN A 72 1.29 12.28 12.99
CA ASN A 72 -0.15 12.14 13.25
C ASN A 72 -0.95 11.80 11.99
N ALA A 73 -0.48 12.16 10.78
CA ALA A 73 -1.14 11.75 9.54
C ALA A 73 -1.08 10.24 9.35
N TYR A 74 0.10 9.66 9.55
CA TYR A 74 0.34 8.22 9.47
C TYR A 74 -0.55 7.49 10.49
N GLU A 75 -0.51 7.89 11.76
CA GLU A 75 -1.35 7.32 12.81
C GLU A 75 -2.86 7.48 12.51
N THR A 76 -3.30 8.63 11.99
CA THR A 76 -4.72 8.89 11.67
C THR A 76 -5.21 8.06 10.49
N LEU A 77 -4.33 7.77 9.53
CA LEU A 77 -4.65 6.90 8.39
C LEU A 77 -4.54 5.41 8.74
N GLY A 78 -4.12 5.06 9.97
CA GLY A 78 -3.83 3.67 10.35
C GLY A 78 -2.58 3.12 9.65
N LEU A 79 -1.71 4.02 9.18
CA LEU A 79 -0.43 3.71 8.57
C LEU A 79 0.59 3.75 9.68
N ASP A 80 0.68 2.72 10.51
CA ASP A 80 1.85 2.61 11.39
C ASP A 80 3.07 2.43 10.49
N ARG A 81 3.79 3.53 10.23
CA ARG A 81 5.08 3.51 9.54
C ARG A 81 6.05 2.82 10.49
N MET A 82 6.11 1.49 10.43
CA MET A 82 7.20 0.76 11.07
C MET A 82 8.45 1.16 10.28
N GLU A 83 9.38 1.85 10.94
CA GLU A 83 10.59 2.45 10.36
C GLU A 83 11.54 1.43 9.67
N ASP A 84 11.16 0.16 9.54
CA ASP A 84 11.92 -0.94 8.93
C ASP A 84 11.03 -1.96 8.18
N ALA A 85 9.85 -1.56 7.69
CA ALA A 85 8.98 -2.49 6.96
C ALA A 85 9.59 -2.88 5.60
N GLU A 86 9.91 -4.16 5.41
CA GLU A 86 10.32 -4.68 4.12
C GLU A 86 9.18 -4.55 3.08
N PRO A 87 9.43 -3.94 1.92
CA PRO A 87 8.40 -3.69 0.93
C PRO A 87 7.88 -4.99 0.32
N VAL A 88 6.55 -5.10 0.21
CA VAL A 88 5.89 -6.20 -0.49
C VAL A 88 5.73 -5.80 -1.96
N PRO A 89 6.40 -6.48 -2.92
CA PRO A 89 6.38 -6.06 -4.32
C PRO A 89 5.06 -6.40 -5.02
N VAL A 90 4.78 -5.68 -6.11
CA VAL A 90 3.68 -5.96 -7.03
C VAL A 90 4.22 -6.22 -8.42
N VAL A 91 3.73 -7.29 -9.06
CA VAL A 91 4.02 -7.67 -10.44
C VAL A 91 2.75 -7.53 -11.26
N HIS A 92 2.83 -6.78 -12.35
CA HIS A 92 1.75 -6.56 -13.32
C HIS A 92 2.14 -7.20 -14.66
N ASP A 93 1.31 -8.13 -15.13
CA ASP A 93 1.53 -8.89 -16.38
C ASP A 93 2.96 -9.46 -16.53
N GLY A 94 3.54 -9.91 -15.41
CA GLY A 94 4.87 -10.50 -15.34
C GLY A 94 6.03 -9.51 -15.20
N SER A 95 5.75 -8.20 -15.16
CA SER A 95 6.74 -7.14 -14.93
C SER A 95 6.59 -6.55 -13.52
N PRO A 96 7.65 -6.42 -12.72
CA PRO A 96 7.58 -5.71 -11.45
C PRO A 96 7.21 -4.24 -11.68
N VAL A 97 6.40 -3.69 -10.78
CA VAL A 97 5.97 -2.28 -10.85
C VAL A 97 6.80 -1.47 -9.86
N ASP A 98 7.70 -0.64 -10.37
CA ASP A 98 8.54 0.22 -9.54
C ASP A 98 7.70 1.29 -8.82
N GLY A 99 8.08 1.59 -7.57
CA GLY A 99 7.42 2.61 -6.76
C GLY A 99 6.03 2.24 -6.24
N ILE A 100 5.59 0.99 -6.42
CA ILE A 100 4.34 0.48 -5.84
C ILE A 100 4.64 -0.71 -4.95
N THR A 101 4.25 -0.60 -3.68
CA THR A 101 4.35 -1.69 -2.71
C THR A 101 2.99 -1.98 -2.10
N VAL A 102 2.86 -3.11 -1.40
CA VAL A 102 1.62 -3.49 -0.72
C VAL A 102 1.74 -3.25 0.77
N ARG A 103 0.70 -2.60 1.31
CA ARG A 103 0.52 -2.36 2.74
C ARG A 103 -0.33 -3.45 3.38
N ASP A 104 -1.51 -3.69 2.82
CA ASP A 104 -2.51 -4.59 3.39
C ASP A 104 -3.04 -5.55 2.33
N ILE A 105 -3.35 -6.77 2.76
CA ILE A 105 -4.05 -7.78 1.95
C ILE A 105 -5.20 -8.32 2.80
N GLU A 106 -6.43 -7.99 2.41
CA GLU A 106 -7.63 -8.54 3.03
C GLU A 106 -8.27 -9.59 2.13
N LEU A 107 -8.42 -10.81 2.66
CA LEU A 107 -8.99 -11.93 1.93
C LEU A 107 -10.44 -12.16 2.35
N SER A 108 -11.31 -12.34 1.35
CA SER A 108 -12.72 -12.68 1.56
C SER A 108 -13.12 -13.91 0.75
N SER A 109 -14.15 -14.62 1.23
CA SER A 109 -14.68 -15.84 0.59
C SER A 109 -13.62 -16.92 0.31
N VAL A 110 -12.61 -17.06 1.18
CA VAL A 110 -11.49 -18.01 1.02
C VAL A 110 -11.93 -19.49 0.96
N ASN A 111 -13.13 -19.79 1.44
CA ASN A 111 -13.73 -21.13 1.38
C ASN A 111 -14.38 -21.44 0.01
N ASN A 112 -14.47 -20.46 -0.90
CA ASN A 112 -15.03 -20.63 -2.23
C ASN A 112 -14.01 -20.15 -3.29
N PRO A 113 -13.32 -21.07 -3.98
CA PRO A 113 -12.31 -20.73 -4.99
C PRO A 113 -12.81 -19.81 -6.11
N GLU A 114 -14.10 -19.88 -6.48
CA GLU A 114 -14.66 -19.04 -7.56
C GLU A 114 -14.96 -17.60 -7.09
N LEU A 115 -15.25 -17.44 -5.80
CA LEU A 115 -15.62 -16.16 -5.19
C LEU A 115 -14.52 -15.55 -4.32
N CYS A 116 -13.36 -16.20 -4.22
CA CYS A 116 -12.26 -15.68 -3.41
C CYS A 116 -11.78 -14.34 -3.98
N ARG A 117 -11.72 -13.33 -3.11
CA ARG A 117 -11.27 -11.97 -3.43
C ARG A 117 -10.21 -11.52 -2.46
N ALA A 118 -9.24 -10.80 -2.99
CA ALA A 118 -8.24 -10.08 -2.23
C ALA A 118 -8.45 -8.58 -2.46
N GLU A 119 -8.69 -7.84 -1.40
CA GLU A 119 -8.56 -6.39 -1.39
C GLU A 119 -7.12 -6.06 -1.00
N VAL A 120 -6.39 -5.48 -1.94
CA VAL A 120 -4.98 -5.16 -1.80
C VAL A 120 -4.86 -3.66 -1.67
N VAL A 121 -4.25 -3.18 -0.59
CA VAL A 121 -4.03 -1.76 -0.37
C VAL A 121 -2.58 -1.42 -0.65
N LEU A 122 -2.38 -0.50 -1.59
CA LEU A 122 -1.09 -0.12 -2.15
C LEU A 122 -0.48 1.08 -1.41
N CYS A 123 0.84 1.11 -1.34
CA CYS A 123 1.60 2.35 -1.14
C CYS A 123 2.02 2.81 -2.55
N GLY A 124 1.26 3.76 -3.10
CA GLY A 124 1.41 4.21 -4.49
C GLY A 124 0.05 4.46 -5.15
N SER A 125 0.04 4.63 -6.47
CA SER A 125 -1.19 4.84 -7.24
C SER A 125 -1.69 3.55 -7.86
N ALA A 126 -2.98 3.25 -7.73
CA ALA A 126 -3.60 2.11 -8.43
C ALA A 126 -3.87 2.36 -9.93
N ARG A 127 -3.55 3.56 -10.45
CA ARG A 127 -3.78 3.95 -11.86
C ARG A 127 -3.16 3.03 -12.91
N PRO A 128 -1.99 2.40 -12.70
CA PRO A 128 -1.41 1.49 -13.69
C PRO A 128 -2.21 0.19 -13.89
N PHE A 129 -3.13 -0.13 -12.98
CA PHE A 129 -3.87 -1.39 -13.01
C PHE A 129 -5.25 -1.18 -13.64
N GLU A 130 -5.57 -1.99 -14.65
CA GLU A 130 -6.86 -2.03 -15.31
C GLU A 130 -7.59 -3.36 -15.02
N LYS A 131 -8.90 -3.34 -15.22
CA LYS A 131 -9.72 -4.53 -15.07
C LYS A 131 -9.34 -5.58 -16.12
N GLY A 132 -9.02 -6.78 -15.66
CA GLY A 132 -8.60 -7.90 -16.51
C GLY A 132 -7.10 -8.19 -16.45
N ASP A 133 -6.31 -7.30 -15.86
CA ASP A 133 -4.87 -7.46 -15.75
C ASP A 133 -4.50 -8.57 -14.78
N ARG A 134 -3.40 -9.28 -15.06
CA ARG A 134 -2.85 -10.26 -14.13
C ARG A 134 -1.94 -9.57 -13.14
N VAL A 135 -2.23 -9.74 -11.86
CA VAL A 135 -1.43 -9.17 -10.78
C VAL A 135 -0.95 -10.26 -9.84
N THR A 136 0.30 -10.14 -9.41
CA THR A 136 0.88 -10.96 -8.36
C THR A 136 1.41 -10.03 -7.27
N VAL A 137 0.96 -10.25 -6.05
CA VAL A 137 1.35 -9.50 -4.85
C VAL A 137 2.22 -10.40 -3.97
N GLY A 138 3.35 -9.87 -3.51
CA GLY A 138 4.30 -10.59 -2.68
C GLY A 138 5.53 -11.09 -3.45
N PRO A 139 6.45 -11.78 -2.77
CA PRO A 139 6.28 -12.44 -1.47
C PRO A 139 6.17 -11.46 -0.29
N THR A 140 5.36 -11.80 0.71
CA THR A 140 5.35 -11.08 1.99
C THR A 140 6.55 -11.47 2.86
N PRO A 141 7.18 -10.53 3.59
CA PRO A 141 8.38 -10.81 4.38
C PRO A 141 8.22 -11.91 5.44
N ALA A 142 7.07 -11.95 6.13
CA ALA A 142 6.88 -12.85 7.27
C ALA A 142 6.62 -14.32 6.90
N SER A 143 6.05 -14.58 5.72
CA SER A 143 5.61 -15.94 5.35
C SER A 143 5.89 -16.33 3.89
N GLY A 144 6.48 -15.43 3.11
CA GLY A 144 6.68 -15.63 1.68
C GLY A 144 5.36 -15.72 0.89
N LEU A 145 4.24 -15.22 1.44
CA LEU A 145 2.93 -15.35 0.80
C LEU A 145 2.92 -14.56 -0.51
N ARG A 146 2.51 -15.26 -1.56
CA ARG A 146 2.29 -14.73 -2.90
C ARG A 146 0.84 -14.97 -3.27
N VAL A 147 0.14 -13.90 -3.60
CA VAL A 147 -1.25 -13.93 -4.07
C VAL A 147 -1.24 -13.55 -5.55
N SER A 148 -1.72 -14.44 -6.42
CA SER A 148 -1.84 -14.16 -7.85
C SER A 148 -3.29 -14.21 -8.27
N GLY A 149 -3.67 -13.32 -9.18
CA GLY A 149 -5.04 -13.22 -9.62
C GLY A 149 -5.24 -12.22 -10.75
N VAL A 150 -6.51 -11.88 -10.97
CA VAL A 150 -6.93 -10.94 -12.00
C VAL A 150 -7.64 -9.76 -11.34
N VAL A 151 -7.33 -8.55 -11.79
CA VAL A 151 -7.97 -7.33 -11.30
C VAL A 151 -9.44 -7.30 -11.71
N ASP A 152 -10.34 -7.27 -10.72
CA ASP A 152 -11.78 -7.08 -10.92
C ASP A 152 -12.13 -5.58 -10.95
N ALA A 153 -11.47 -4.78 -10.12
CA ALA A 153 -11.60 -3.33 -10.04
C ALA A 153 -10.34 -2.68 -9.43
N ALA A 154 -10.02 -1.46 -9.86
CA ALA A 154 -8.99 -0.62 -9.26
C ALA A 154 -9.61 0.71 -8.84
N ASP A 155 -9.34 1.18 -7.63
CA ASP A 155 -9.68 2.54 -7.23
C ASP A 155 -8.64 3.51 -7.81
N VAL A 156 -8.87 3.96 -9.04
CA VAL A 156 -8.01 4.92 -9.77
C VAL A 156 -7.77 6.22 -9.00
N ASP A 157 -8.67 6.51 -8.06
CA ASP A 157 -8.75 7.71 -7.25
C ASP A 157 -8.16 7.51 -5.84
N GLY A 158 -7.82 6.27 -5.48
CA GLY A 158 -7.35 5.81 -4.19
C GLY A 158 -6.17 4.83 -4.30
N ASP A 159 -6.03 3.97 -3.30
CA ASP A 159 -4.90 3.06 -3.11
C ASP A 159 -5.33 1.58 -3.10
N THR A 160 -6.59 1.27 -3.44
CA THR A 160 -7.13 -0.09 -3.32
C THR A 160 -7.26 -0.79 -4.68
N LEU A 161 -6.84 -2.05 -4.73
CA LEU A 161 -7.00 -2.97 -5.85
C LEU A 161 -7.84 -4.19 -5.41
N MET A 162 -8.93 -4.45 -6.12
CA MET A 162 -9.77 -5.63 -5.90
C MET A 162 -9.36 -6.73 -6.89
N VAL A 163 -8.87 -7.85 -6.37
CA VAL A 163 -8.31 -8.95 -7.15
C VAL A 163 -9.14 -10.21 -6.94
N ARG A 164 -9.54 -10.85 -8.05
CA ARG A 164 -10.00 -12.23 -8.05
C ARG A 164 -8.81 -13.15 -7.94
N VAL A 165 -8.72 -13.83 -6.80
CA VAL A 165 -7.62 -14.73 -6.47
C VAL A 165 -7.70 -15.98 -7.34
N GLU A 166 -6.61 -16.29 -8.06
CA GLU A 166 -6.45 -17.53 -8.83
C GLU A 166 -5.52 -18.50 -8.11
N SER A 167 -4.50 -18.01 -7.39
CA SER A 167 -3.63 -18.82 -6.55
C SER A 167 -3.12 -18.06 -5.33
N MET A 168 -2.87 -18.81 -4.26
CA MET A 168 -2.16 -18.36 -3.06
C MET A 168 -1.11 -19.41 -2.74
N GLU A 169 0.15 -19.01 -2.77
CA GLU A 169 1.29 -19.90 -2.53
C GLU A 169 2.30 -19.20 -1.62
N THR A 170 3.02 -19.97 -0.82
CA THR A 170 4.13 -19.45 -0.02
C THR A 170 5.42 -19.90 -0.67
N VAL A 171 6.30 -18.98 -0.99
CA VAL A 171 7.67 -19.33 -1.35
C VAL A 171 8.39 -19.66 -0.06
N ALA A 172 8.81 -20.92 0.12
CA ALA A 172 9.58 -21.31 1.29
C ALA A 172 10.84 -20.42 1.37
N ASP A 173 11.07 -19.88 2.56
CA ASP A 173 12.26 -19.09 2.86
C ASP A 173 13.51 -19.91 2.49
N PRO A 174 14.43 -19.41 1.63
CA PRO A 174 15.69 -20.11 1.35
C PRO A 174 16.51 -20.34 2.63
N THR A 175 16.17 -19.68 3.73
CA THR A 175 16.86 -19.78 5.02
C THR A 175 16.47 -21.02 5.84
N GLU A 176 15.35 -21.70 5.54
CA GLU A 176 14.90 -22.89 6.29
C GLU A 176 15.35 -24.23 5.68
N ALA A 177 15.99 -24.24 4.51
CA ALA A 177 16.43 -25.49 3.86
C ALA A 177 17.65 -26.17 4.53
N THR A 178 18.21 -25.63 5.62
CA THR A 178 19.44 -26.17 6.24
C THR A 178 19.22 -27.09 7.44
N VAL A 179 17.98 -27.33 7.91
CA VAL A 179 17.75 -28.40 8.89
C VAL A 179 17.37 -29.68 8.16
N GLY A 180 18.38 -30.28 7.51
CA GLY A 180 18.29 -31.66 7.05
C GLY A 180 18.00 -32.60 8.23
N PRO A 181 17.37 -33.77 7.99
CA PRO A 181 17.03 -34.69 9.06
C PRO A 181 18.33 -35.20 9.70
N MET A 182 18.58 -34.79 10.95
CA MET A 182 19.61 -35.40 11.78
C MET A 182 19.34 -36.90 11.84
N GLY A 183 20.28 -37.65 11.27
CA GLY A 183 20.23 -39.08 11.06
C GLY A 183 19.91 -39.87 12.32
N GLY A 184 19.34 -41.05 12.07
CA GLY A 184 18.85 -41.95 13.09
C GLY A 184 19.89 -42.34 14.13
N ARG A 185 19.36 -42.64 15.31
CA ARG A 185 19.98 -43.60 16.21
C ARG A 185 19.05 -44.79 16.35
N SER A 186 19.37 -45.81 15.56
CA SER A 186 19.16 -47.19 15.94
C SER A 186 19.81 -47.44 17.30
N ALA A 187 19.05 -47.99 18.23
CA ALA A 187 19.56 -48.92 19.23
C ALA A 187 18.41 -49.86 19.58
N SER A 188 18.45 -51.03 18.96
CA SER A 188 17.76 -52.23 19.40
C SER A 188 18.62 -52.93 20.46
N ASP A 189 17.93 -53.67 21.32
CA ASP A 189 18.39 -54.53 22.44
C ASP A 189 18.78 -53.86 23.76
#